data_AF-A0A1M4ZLD1-F1
#
_entry.id   AF-A0A1M4ZLD1-F1
#
_cell.length_a   1.000
_cell.length_b   1.000
_cell.length_c   1.000
_cell.angle_alpha   90.00
_cell.angle_beta   90.00
_cell.angle_gamma   90.00
#
_symmetry.space_group_name_H-M   'P 1'
#
loop_
_entity.id
_entity.type
_entity.pdbx_description
1 polymer ?
#
loop_
_entity_poly.entity_id
_entity_poly.type
_entity_poly.pdbx_seq_one_letter_code
_entity_poly.pdbx_strand_id
1 'polypeptide(L)'
;MRILNVLIYFCVGTNLFFSQQTIEKKNIYFPMDERLIQRKALPDPVQDSLLLESFEKIPFYKAVYTEKDFPYASKEHYYFPTDSISSYSPGLVDHQAAYIPDIYSNTDKVIYNRNVDLLELTMPNKHNLIVGDYIMLETKDGMKLESKVEKVPNEFTFSIKNNLPKSYSYFVRGKKISDLKHLDRDELIVLNMKISQLLELKMKEWAKRTELLENKMESMEKELRRITSILNKIR
;
A
#
# COMPACT_ATOMS: atom_id res chain seq x y z
N MET A 1 -29.09 -19.87 -23.10
CA MET A 1 -27.63 -20.07 -23.23
C MET A 1 -26.93 -18.79 -22.82
N ARG A 2 -26.37 -18.76 -21.61
CA ARG A 2 -25.59 -17.66 -21.03
C ARG A 2 -24.16 -18.19 -20.86
N ILE A 3 -23.22 -17.73 -21.68
CA ILE A 3 -21.77 -17.88 -21.49
C ILE A 3 -21.17 -16.60 -22.10
N LEU A 4 -20.94 -15.56 -21.29
CA LEU A 4 -19.67 -15.22 -20.63
C LEU A 4 -18.69 -14.53 -21.59
N ASN A 5 -18.99 -13.26 -21.90
CA ASN A 5 -18.01 -12.28 -22.37
C ASN A 5 -17.22 -11.78 -21.15
N VAL A 6 -16.11 -12.43 -20.84
CA VAL A 6 -15.08 -11.90 -19.93
C VAL A 6 -13.76 -11.97 -20.67
N LEU A 7 -13.50 -10.96 -21.49
CA LEU A 7 -12.20 -10.69 -22.08
C LEU A 7 -12.11 -9.20 -22.36
N ILE A 8 -10.95 -8.63 -22.02
CA ILE A 8 -10.52 -7.23 -22.18
C ILE A 8 -10.85 -6.32 -20.97
N TYR A 9 -10.11 -6.50 -19.88
CA TYR A 9 -9.76 -5.41 -18.94
C TYR A 9 -8.33 -5.59 -18.44
N PHE A 10 -7.38 -5.47 -19.37
CA PHE A 10 -6.02 -5.02 -19.08
C PHE A 10 -5.68 -3.92 -20.10
N CYS A 11 -6.54 -2.90 -20.15
CA CYS A 11 -6.11 -1.61 -20.68
C CYS A 11 -5.31 -0.94 -19.56
N VAL A 12 -4.03 -0.74 -19.85
CA VAL A 12 -3.20 0.36 -19.38
C VAL A 12 -4.09 1.49 -18.85
N GLY A 13 -4.07 1.70 -17.53
CA GLY A 13 -4.79 2.79 -16.88
C GLY A 13 -4.15 4.13 -17.22
N THR A 14 -4.27 4.57 -18.48
CA THR A 14 -4.21 5.99 -18.82
C THR A 14 -5.47 6.64 -18.27
N ASN A 15 -5.36 7.24 -17.09
CA ASN A 15 -6.21 8.37 -16.71
C ASN A 15 -5.30 9.53 -16.31
N LEU A 16 -4.68 10.09 -17.34
CA LEU A 16 -4.55 11.53 -17.49
C LEU A 16 -5.97 12.09 -17.63
N PHE A 17 -6.48 12.78 -16.62
CA PHE A 17 -7.19 14.03 -16.81
C PHE A 17 -7.03 14.90 -15.55
N PHE A 18 -6.57 16.11 -15.83
CA PHE A 18 -6.11 17.13 -14.90
C PHE A 18 -7.28 17.84 -14.20
N SER A 19 -7.09 18.13 -12.91
CA SER A 19 -7.58 19.36 -12.30
C SER A 19 -6.37 20.28 -12.13
N GLN A 20 -6.52 21.53 -12.54
CA GLN A 20 -5.45 22.53 -12.67
C GLN A 20 -4.87 22.93 -11.31
N GLN A 21 -3.88 22.19 -10.83
CA GLN A 21 -2.75 22.71 -10.06
C GLN A 21 -1.53 21.88 -10.48
N THR A 22 -0.45 22.55 -10.87
CA THR A 22 0.78 22.00 -11.46
C THR A 22 1.45 21.00 -10.50
N ILE A 23 0.96 19.76 -10.48
CA ILE A 23 1.71 18.60 -10.02
C ILE A 23 2.67 18.29 -11.17
N GLU A 24 3.93 18.66 -11.02
CA GLU A 24 4.99 18.16 -11.90
C GLU A 24 4.82 16.63 -11.99
N LYS A 25 4.54 16.13 -13.19
CA LYS A 25 4.70 14.71 -13.48
C LYS A 25 6.19 14.40 -13.33
N LYS A 26 6.61 14.04 -12.12
CA LYS A 26 7.84 13.30 -11.93
C LYS A 26 7.63 11.95 -12.61
N ASN A 27 8.10 11.86 -13.86
CA ASN A 27 8.30 10.57 -14.50
C ASN A 27 9.26 9.79 -13.59
N ILE A 28 8.79 8.67 -13.05
CA ILE A 28 9.64 7.79 -12.25
C ILE A 28 10.50 7.03 -13.25
N TYR A 29 11.79 7.35 -13.29
CA TYR A 29 12.79 6.64 -14.08
C TYR A 29 13.49 5.62 -13.17
N PHE A 30 13.48 4.36 -13.58
CA PHE A 30 14.23 3.28 -12.92
C PHE A 30 15.48 2.95 -13.73
N PRO A 31 16.66 3.51 -13.37
CA PRO A 31 17.89 3.15 -14.06
C PRO A 31 18.29 1.71 -13.69
N MET A 32 17.79 0.74 -14.46
CA MET A 32 18.06 -0.70 -14.31
C MET A 32 19.17 -1.19 -15.26
N ASP A 33 20.16 -0.34 -15.52
CA ASP A 33 21.31 -0.69 -16.34
C ASP A 33 22.26 -1.58 -15.54
N GLU A 34 22.64 -2.75 -16.08
CA GLU A 34 23.52 -3.70 -15.39
C GLU A 34 24.85 -3.07 -14.94
N ARG A 35 25.34 -2.03 -15.64
CA ARG A 35 26.57 -1.30 -15.30
C ARG A 35 26.43 -0.50 -14.00
N LEU A 36 25.20 -0.20 -13.57
CA LEU A 36 24.88 0.54 -12.36
C LEU A 36 24.54 -0.38 -11.18
N ILE A 37 24.50 -1.70 -11.39
CA ILE A 37 24.06 -2.68 -10.39
C ILE A 37 25.28 -3.44 -9.84
N GLN A 38 25.62 -3.18 -8.57
CA GLN A 38 26.60 -3.99 -7.85
C GLN A 38 25.90 -5.17 -7.17
N ARG A 39 26.02 -6.37 -7.75
CA ARG A 39 25.45 -7.61 -7.17
C ARG A 39 26.24 -8.00 -5.92
N LYS A 40 25.66 -7.80 -4.73
CA LYS A 40 26.30 -8.13 -3.43
C LYS A 40 26.07 -9.58 -2.97
N ALA A 41 25.13 -10.30 -3.57
CA ALA A 41 24.86 -11.72 -3.30
C ALA A 41 24.35 -12.42 -4.56
N LEU A 42 24.53 -13.75 -4.63
CA LEU A 42 23.83 -14.58 -5.61
C LEU A 42 22.33 -14.54 -5.28
N PRO A 43 21.45 -14.29 -6.26
CA PRO A 43 20.02 -14.28 -6.03
C PRO A 43 19.59 -15.68 -5.59
N ASP A 44 19.07 -15.80 -4.37
CA ASP A 44 18.43 -17.02 -3.93
C ASP A 44 17.15 -17.16 -4.77
N PRO A 45 17.01 -18.21 -5.60
CA PRO A 45 15.84 -18.33 -6.47
C PRO A 45 14.62 -18.57 -5.59
N VAL A 46 13.81 -17.51 -5.40
CA VAL A 46 12.46 -17.67 -4.86
C VAL A 46 11.74 -18.65 -5.77
N GLN A 47 11.40 -19.83 -5.25
CA GLN A 47 10.69 -20.86 -6.02
C GLN A 47 9.38 -20.28 -6.53
N ASP A 48 9.25 -20.24 -7.85
CA ASP A 48 8.15 -19.55 -8.54
C ASP A 48 6.76 -20.11 -8.19
N SER A 49 6.67 -21.39 -7.83
CA SER A 49 5.43 -22.03 -7.34
C SER A 49 5.00 -21.48 -5.98
N LEU A 50 5.93 -21.33 -5.04
CA LEU A 50 5.65 -20.77 -3.72
C LEU A 50 5.24 -19.30 -3.82
N LEU A 51 5.79 -18.58 -4.80
CA LEU A 51 5.45 -17.18 -5.06
C LEU A 51 4.00 -16.99 -5.47
N LEU A 52 3.49 -17.80 -6.42
CA LEU A 52 2.11 -17.70 -6.87
C LEU A 52 1.10 -18.07 -5.78
N GLU A 53 1.35 -19.16 -5.04
CA GLU A 53 0.49 -19.61 -3.93
C GLU A 53 0.44 -18.60 -2.78
N SER A 54 1.54 -17.88 -2.56
CA SER A 54 1.65 -16.82 -1.56
C SER A 54 0.81 -15.60 -1.92
N PHE A 55 0.85 -15.19 -3.19
CA PHE A 55 0.14 -14.00 -3.66
C PHE A 55 -1.38 -14.18 -3.75
N GLU A 56 -1.86 -15.38 -4.01
CA GLU A 56 -3.30 -15.70 -4.01
C GLU A 56 -3.95 -15.43 -2.64
N LYS A 57 -3.16 -15.54 -1.55
CA LYS A 57 -3.63 -15.40 -0.18
C LYS A 57 -3.62 -13.96 0.34
N ILE A 58 -3.12 -13.00 -0.43
CA ILE A 58 -3.10 -11.59 -0.01
C ILE A 58 -4.53 -11.03 -0.14
N PRO A 59 -5.14 -10.58 0.97
CA PRO A 59 -6.47 -10.01 0.90
C PRO A 59 -6.42 -8.61 0.28
N PHE A 60 -7.23 -8.41 -0.75
CA PHE A 60 -7.49 -7.09 -1.33
C PHE A 60 -8.82 -6.57 -0.80
N TYR A 61 -8.78 -5.35 -0.28
CA TYR A 61 -9.94 -4.67 0.23
C TYR A 61 -10.29 -3.50 -0.68
N LYS A 62 -11.57 -3.17 -0.69
CA LYS A 62 -12.10 -1.96 -1.31
C LYS A 62 -12.71 -1.12 -0.21
N ALA A 63 -12.23 0.10 -0.02
CA ALA A 63 -12.80 1.03 0.95
C ALA A 63 -12.93 2.42 0.35
N VAL A 64 -13.92 3.16 0.84
CA VAL A 64 -14.02 4.60 0.63
C VAL A 64 -13.35 5.25 1.82
N TYR A 65 -12.21 5.89 1.59
CA TYR A 65 -11.53 6.70 2.61
C TYR A 65 -11.01 7.99 1.98
N THR A 66 -10.85 9.01 2.80
CA THR A 66 -10.13 10.23 2.44
C THR A 66 -8.81 10.24 3.20
N GLU A 67 -7.71 10.53 2.50
CA GLU A 67 -6.44 10.73 3.17
C GLU A 67 -6.49 12.04 3.97
N LYS A 68 -6.04 12.01 5.23
CA LYS A 68 -6.06 13.21 6.08
C LYS A 68 -5.26 14.36 5.48
N ASP A 69 -4.18 14.06 4.77
CA ASP A 69 -3.35 15.03 4.06
C ASP A 69 -3.98 15.49 2.72
N PHE A 70 -4.98 14.77 2.17
CA PHE A 70 -5.64 15.08 0.88
C PHE A 70 -7.17 14.88 0.95
N PRO A 71 -7.91 15.82 1.58
CA PRO A 71 -9.34 15.64 1.89
C PRO A 71 -10.30 15.75 0.69
N TYR A 72 -9.82 16.08 -0.51
CA TYR A 72 -10.67 16.51 -1.63
C TYR A 72 -11.19 15.42 -2.56
N ALA A 73 -11.05 14.13 -2.22
CA ALA A 73 -11.64 13.06 -3.02
C ALA A 73 -12.07 11.87 -2.16
N SER A 74 -13.36 11.79 -1.83
CA SER A 74 -13.98 10.54 -1.41
C SER A 74 -14.09 9.63 -2.62
N LYS A 75 -13.00 8.94 -2.96
CA LYS A 75 -12.96 7.96 -4.04
C LYS A 75 -12.92 6.56 -3.43
N GLU A 76 -13.43 5.59 -4.18
CA GLU A 76 -13.18 4.19 -3.83
C GLU A 76 -11.70 3.87 -4.11
N HIS A 77 -11.02 3.35 -3.09
CA HIS A 77 -9.64 2.92 -3.16
C HIS A 77 -9.55 1.42 -2.93
N TYR A 78 -8.75 0.75 -3.76
CA TYR A 78 -8.29 -0.60 -3.46
C TYR A 78 -7.05 -0.49 -2.59
N TYR A 79 -6.99 -1.28 -1.53
CA TYR A 79 -5.83 -1.34 -0.64
C TYR A 79 -5.64 -2.76 -0.11
N PHE A 80 -4.43 -3.02 0.40
CA PHE A 80 -4.09 -4.23 1.13
C PHE A 80 -3.30 -3.84 2.38
N PRO A 81 -3.42 -4.59 3.49
CA PRO A 81 -2.63 -4.34 4.69
C PRO A 81 -1.16 -4.67 4.42
N THR A 82 -0.25 -3.79 4.84
CA THR A 82 1.20 -4.02 4.74
C THR A 82 1.67 -5.23 5.56
N ASP A 83 0.95 -5.60 6.62
CA ASP A 83 1.25 -6.81 7.39
C ASP A 83 1.02 -8.11 6.61
N SER A 84 0.04 -8.10 5.71
CA SER A 84 -0.20 -9.26 4.86
C SER A 84 0.97 -9.46 3.89
N ILE A 85 1.52 -8.37 3.33
CA ILE A 85 2.56 -8.47 2.29
C ILE A 85 3.96 -8.75 2.85
N SER A 86 4.27 -8.26 4.05
CA SER A 86 5.56 -8.50 4.70
C SER A 86 5.81 -9.98 4.99
N SER A 87 4.74 -10.77 5.20
CA SER A 87 4.84 -12.22 5.38
C SER A 87 5.32 -12.97 4.13
N TYR A 88 5.12 -12.39 2.94
CA TYR A 88 5.45 -13.01 1.64
C TYR A 88 6.72 -12.44 1.01
N SER A 89 6.98 -11.14 1.17
CA SER A 89 8.27 -10.52 0.85
C SER A 89 8.68 -9.59 1.99
N PRO A 90 9.53 -10.07 2.92
CA PRO A 90 10.01 -9.27 4.05
C PRO A 90 10.76 -7.99 3.65
N GLY A 91 11.36 -7.96 2.45
CA GLY A 91 12.06 -6.77 1.93
C GLY A 91 11.13 -5.64 1.50
N LEU A 92 9.86 -5.96 1.23
CA LEU A 92 8.92 -5.04 0.60
C LEU A 92 8.34 -4.00 1.56
N VAL A 93 8.45 -4.23 2.86
CA VAL A 93 7.94 -3.33 3.91
C VAL A 93 9.10 -2.88 4.78
N ASP A 94 9.49 -1.62 4.61
CA ASP A 94 10.45 -0.96 5.47
C ASP A 94 9.74 -0.26 6.65
N HIS A 95 10.45 -0.05 7.74
CA HIS A 95 9.95 0.68 8.90
C HIS A 95 10.80 1.93 9.09
N GLN A 96 10.14 3.09 9.05
CA GLN A 96 10.82 4.36 9.22
C GLN A 96 10.18 5.19 10.32
N ALA A 97 11.00 5.90 11.07
CA ALA A 97 10.50 6.85 12.05
C ALA A 97 9.95 8.09 11.33
N ALA A 98 8.68 8.42 11.55
CA ALA A 98 8.01 9.51 10.86
C ALA A 98 6.91 10.14 11.70
N TYR A 99 6.51 11.35 11.32
CA TYR A 99 5.38 12.06 11.92
C TYR A 99 4.11 11.78 11.14
N ILE A 100 3.14 11.13 11.78
CA ILE A 100 1.84 10.84 11.18
C ILE A 100 0.87 11.99 11.42
N PRO A 101 -0.05 12.29 10.49
CA PRO A 101 -1.09 13.28 10.68
C PRO A 101 -2.24 12.73 11.54
N ASP A 102 -1.96 12.23 12.75
CA ASP A 102 -2.99 11.62 13.61
C ASP A 102 -3.90 12.66 14.28
N ILE A 103 -3.31 13.77 14.75
CA ILE A 103 -4.01 14.90 15.36
C ILE A 103 -4.51 15.89 14.29
N TYR A 104 -3.60 16.31 13.40
CA TYR A 104 -3.84 17.18 12.24
C TYR A 104 -4.82 18.34 12.48
N SER A 105 -4.54 19.19 13.47
CA SER A 105 -5.44 20.27 13.90
C SER A 105 -4.68 21.46 14.45
N ASN A 106 -5.28 22.65 14.37
CA ASN A 106 -4.82 23.81 15.11
C ASN A 106 -5.18 23.69 16.60
N THR A 107 -4.37 24.31 17.45
CA THR A 107 -4.67 24.53 18.86
C THR A 107 -5.70 25.66 19.03
N ASP A 108 -6.63 25.48 19.96
CA ASP A 108 -7.61 26.51 20.33
C ASP A 108 -7.00 27.56 21.27
N LYS A 109 -6.08 27.12 22.14
CA LYS A 109 -5.48 27.97 23.17
C LYS A 109 -4.01 27.63 23.39
N VAL A 110 -3.22 28.68 23.59
CA VAL A 110 -1.79 28.60 23.89
C VAL A 110 -1.52 29.44 25.13
N ILE A 111 -1.00 28.82 26.19
CA ILE A 111 -0.67 29.50 27.46
C ILE A 111 0.82 29.34 27.76
N TYR A 112 1.50 30.48 27.89
CA TYR A 112 2.92 30.53 28.22
C TYR A 112 3.10 30.60 29.74
N ASN A 113 3.50 29.51 30.37
CA ASN A 113 3.74 29.47 31.81
C ASN A 113 5.23 29.69 32.11
N ARG A 114 5.60 30.95 32.38
CA ARG A 114 7.00 31.35 32.66
C ARG A 114 7.56 30.75 33.95
N ASN A 115 6.71 30.35 34.89
CA ASN A 115 7.17 29.85 36.19
C ASN A 115 7.72 28.43 36.11
N VAL A 116 7.22 27.64 35.17
CA VAL A 116 7.63 26.24 34.94
C VAL A 116 8.37 26.05 33.61
N ASP A 117 8.59 27.13 32.85
CA ASP A 117 9.17 27.12 31.50
C ASP A 117 8.45 26.16 30.54
N LEU A 118 7.12 26.06 30.69
CA LEU A 118 6.25 25.21 29.89
C LEU A 118 5.26 26.03 29.07
N LEU A 119 5.00 25.53 27.88
CA LEU A 119 3.99 26.01 26.95
C LEU A 119 2.84 25.02 26.94
N GLU A 120 1.66 25.44 27.42
CA GLU A 120 0.45 24.63 27.42
C GLU A 120 -0.34 24.88 26.14
N LEU A 121 -0.75 23.80 25.49
CA LEU A 121 -1.45 23.78 24.22
C LEU A 121 -2.76 23.02 24.41
N THR A 122 -3.89 23.68 24.15
CA THR A 122 -5.22 23.08 24.19
C THR A 122 -5.70 22.81 22.76
N MET A 123 -6.13 21.58 22.51
CA MET A 123 -6.66 21.10 21.24
C MET A 123 -8.20 21.07 21.25
N PRO A 124 -8.86 21.27 20.10
CA PRO A 124 -10.31 21.11 19.98
C PRO A 124 -10.75 19.64 20.13
N ASN A 125 -9.88 18.70 19.75
CA ASN A 125 -10.16 17.26 19.76
C ASN A 125 -9.22 16.53 20.73
N LYS A 126 -9.64 15.34 21.18
CA LYS A 126 -8.80 14.47 22.02
C LYS A 126 -7.50 14.12 21.28
N HIS A 127 -6.36 14.34 21.92
CA HIS A 127 -5.05 14.20 21.25
C HIS A 127 -4.37 12.85 21.50
N ASN A 128 -4.78 12.06 22.51
CA ASN A 128 -4.22 10.74 22.85
C ASN A 128 -2.67 10.72 23.00
N LEU A 129 -2.09 11.85 23.41
CA LEU A 129 -0.64 11.98 23.64
C LEU A 129 -0.32 11.53 25.06
N ILE A 130 0.85 10.95 25.23
CA ILE A 130 1.42 10.61 26.54
C ILE A 130 2.70 11.42 26.80
N VAL A 131 3.08 11.52 28.07
CA VAL A 131 4.33 12.17 28.46
C VAL A 131 5.51 11.41 27.83
N GLY A 132 6.41 12.15 27.19
CA GLY A 132 7.56 11.59 26.48
C GLY A 132 7.40 11.52 24.96
N ASP A 133 6.18 11.63 24.44
CA ASP A 133 5.93 11.64 23.00
C ASP A 133 6.62 12.82 22.31
N TYR A 134 7.08 12.61 21.07
CA TYR A 134 7.56 13.67 20.20
C TYR A 134 6.45 14.05 19.22
N ILE A 135 6.21 15.34 19.06
CA ILE A 135 5.19 15.88 18.15
C ILE A 135 5.82 16.85 17.15
N MET A 136 5.18 16.97 15.99
CA MET A 136 5.50 17.96 14.98
C MET A 136 4.49 19.10 15.03
N LEU A 137 5.01 20.31 15.26
CA LEU A 137 4.27 21.55 15.31
C LEU A 137 4.64 22.40 14.10
N GLU A 138 3.66 23.10 13.54
CA GLU A 138 3.87 24.03 12.44
C GLU A 138 3.35 25.41 12.83
N THR A 139 4.14 26.45 12.58
CA THR A 139 3.69 27.84 12.75
C THR A 139 2.87 28.28 11.55
N LYS A 140 2.19 29.44 11.65
CA LYS A 140 1.46 30.03 10.52
C LYS A 140 2.35 30.31 9.30
N ASP A 141 3.64 30.54 9.53
CA ASP A 141 4.63 30.79 8.48
C ASP A 141 5.14 29.49 7.83
N GLY A 142 4.60 28.32 8.23
CA GLY A 142 4.99 27.01 7.72
C GLY A 142 6.30 26.46 8.32
N MET A 143 6.82 27.09 9.37
CA MET A 143 8.02 26.59 10.05
C MET A 143 7.67 25.35 10.86
N LYS A 144 8.38 24.25 10.57
CA LYS A 144 8.23 22.95 11.26
C LYS A 144 9.13 22.87 12.48
N LEU A 145 8.56 22.48 13.61
CA LEU A 145 9.19 22.47 14.93
C LEU A 145 8.91 21.13 15.61
N GLU A 146 9.98 20.42 15.97
CA GLU A 146 9.89 19.20 16.78
C GLU A 146 9.86 19.57 18.27
N SER A 147 8.96 18.93 19.03
CA SER A 147 8.86 19.16 20.48
C SER A 147 8.48 17.89 21.23
N LYS A 148 9.00 17.76 22.45
CA LYS A 148 8.67 16.66 23.35
C LYS A 148 7.55 17.07 24.30
N VAL A 149 6.59 16.17 24.52
CA VAL A 149 5.51 16.33 25.49
C VAL A 149 6.06 16.09 26.90
N GLU A 150 6.01 17.14 27.72
CA GLU A 150 6.52 17.14 29.09
C GLU A 150 5.41 16.81 30.10
N LYS A 151 4.18 17.28 29.86
CA LYS A 151 3.01 17.02 30.72
C LYS A 151 1.74 16.87 29.89
N VAL A 152 0.80 16.09 30.40
CA VAL A 152 -0.55 15.95 29.85
C VAL A 152 -1.55 16.18 30.96
N PRO A 153 -1.99 17.44 31.20
CA PRO A 153 -2.99 17.73 32.23
C PRO A 153 -4.33 17.01 32.03
N ASN A 154 -4.77 16.84 30.78
CA ASN A 154 -6.02 16.16 30.42
C ASN A 154 -5.98 15.70 28.95
N GLU A 155 -7.06 15.08 28.46
CA GLU A 155 -7.14 14.52 27.09
C GLU A 155 -7.17 15.55 25.94
N PHE A 156 -7.33 16.83 26.25
CA PHE A 156 -7.35 17.95 25.31
C PHE A 156 -6.19 18.92 25.48
N THR A 157 -5.39 18.79 26.53
CA THR A 157 -4.31 19.74 26.85
C THR A 157 -3.03 19.00 27.16
N PHE A 158 -1.95 19.46 26.54
CA PHE A 158 -0.61 18.97 26.79
C PHE A 158 0.36 20.15 26.90
N SER A 159 1.52 19.91 27.49
CA SER A 159 2.56 20.90 27.72
C SER A 159 3.86 20.46 27.10
N ILE A 160 4.56 21.40 26.48
CA ILE A 160 5.90 21.23 25.91
C ILE A 160 6.85 22.27 26.47
N LYS A 161 8.15 22.13 26.21
CA LYS A 161 9.15 23.14 26.60
C LYS A 161 8.85 24.48 25.91
N ASN A 162 9.00 25.57 26.65
CA ASN A 162 8.77 26.92 26.15
C ASN A 162 9.98 27.46 25.35
N ASN A 163 10.40 26.73 24.32
CA ASN A 163 11.50 27.11 23.42
C ASN A 163 11.02 27.47 22.01
N LEU A 164 9.70 27.56 21.80
CA LEU A 164 9.11 27.84 20.49
C LEU A 164 8.87 29.34 20.26
N PRO A 165 8.88 29.81 19.00
CA PRO A 165 8.54 31.19 18.67
C PRO A 165 7.13 31.55 19.13
N LYS A 166 6.97 32.65 19.87
CA LYS A 166 5.65 33.03 20.40
C LYS A 166 4.59 33.12 19.29
N SER A 167 3.58 32.26 19.38
CA SER A 167 2.40 32.25 18.52
C SER A 167 1.12 32.16 19.36
N TYR A 168 0.02 32.66 18.79
CA TYR A 168 -1.33 32.51 19.31
C TYR A 168 -1.92 31.12 19.05
N SER A 169 -1.41 30.43 18.03
CA SER A 169 -1.86 29.09 17.63
C SER A 169 -0.71 28.31 17.00
N TYR A 170 -0.66 27.01 17.24
CA TYR A 170 0.20 26.09 16.51
C TYR A 170 -0.66 25.07 15.78
N PHE A 171 -0.26 24.69 14.58
CA PHE A 171 -0.80 23.54 13.91
C PHE A 171 -0.08 22.29 14.41
N VAL A 172 -0.81 21.35 14.97
CA VAL A 172 -0.27 20.06 15.44
C VAL A 172 -0.51 19.04 14.36
N ARG A 173 0.55 18.63 13.66
CA ARG A 173 0.45 17.58 12.65
C ARG A 173 0.13 16.25 13.31
N GLY A 174 0.93 15.88 14.32
CA GLY A 174 0.74 14.64 15.06
C GLY A 174 2.01 14.13 15.71
N LYS A 175 1.97 12.88 16.17
CA LYS A 175 3.07 12.25 16.91
C LYS A 175 4.10 11.56 16.00
N LYS A 176 5.33 11.44 16.51
CA LYS A 176 6.38 10.61 15.95
C LYS A 176 6.08 9.16 16.29
N ILE A 177 6.04 8.31 15.28
CA ILE A 177 6.02 6.86 15.45
C ILE A 177 7.34 6.28 14.92
N SER A 178 7.81 5.20 15.52
CA SER A 178 9.05 4.53 15.13
C SER A 178 8.84 3.45 14.07
N ASP A 179 7.59 3.03 13.88
CA ASP A 179 7.19 1.84 13.13
C ASP A 179 6.26 2.19 11.96
N LEU A 180 6.41 3.38 11.36
CA LEU A 180 5.64 3.70 10.16
C LEU A 180 6.08 2.74 9.04
N LYS A 181 5.14 1.91 8.60
CA LYS A 181 5.35 0.97 7.51
C LYS A 181 5.37 1.73 6.19
N HIS A 182 6.51 1.65 5.51
CA HIS A 182 6.68 2.14 4.15
C HIS A 182 6.72 0.95 3.20
N LEU A 183 6.03 1.07 2.07
CA LEU A 183 6.04 0.06 1.04
C LEU A 183 7.08 0.42 -0.01
N ASP A 184 8.03 -0.48 -0.27
CA ASP A 184 8.93 -0.33 -1.42
C ASP A 184 8.12 -0.53 -2.71
N ARG A 185 7.74 0.59 -3.33
CA ARG A 185 6.93 0.59 -4.54
C ARG A 185 7.68 -0.01 -5.72
N ASP A 186 9.00 0.09 -5.73
CA ASP A 186 9.83 -0.36 -6.85
C ASP A 186 9.92 -1.88 -6.81
N GLU A 187 10.19 -2.43 -5.62
CA GLU A 187 10.16 -3.87 -5.40
C GLU A 187 8.77 -4.44 -5.70
N LEU A 188 7.68 -3.75 -5.31
CA LEU A 188 6.31 -4.18 -5.62
C LEU A 188 6.04 -4.24 -7.14
N ILE A 189 6.51 -3.25 -7.90
CA ILE A 189 6.34 -3.24 -9.36
C ILE A 189 7.09 -4.42 -10.00
N VAL A 190 8.34 -4.65 -9.61
CA VAL A 190 9.15 -5.77 -10.12
C VAL A 190 8.51 -7.10 -9.77
N LEU A 191 8.02 -7.23 -8.53
CA LEU A 191 7.34 -8.43 -8.06
C LEU A 191 6.05 -8.71 -8.84
N ASN A 192 5.24 -7.69 -9.10
CA ASN A 192 4.04 -7.81 -9.94
C ASN A 192 4.39 -8.24 -11.38
N MET A 193 5.45 -7.68 -11.97
CA MET A 193 5.92 -8.11 -13.29
C MET A 193 6.33 -9.59 -13.29
N LYS A 194 7.07 -10.05 -12.28
CA LYS A 194 7.46 -11.46 -12.13
C LYS A 194 6.23 -12.37 -12.02
N ILE A 195 5.27 -12.03 -11.16
CA ILE A 195 4.03 -12.81 -10.98
C ILE A 195 3.22 -12.89 -12.27
N SER A 196 3.07 -11.77 -12.97
CA SER A 196 2.33 -11.72 -14.24
C SER A 196 2.95 -12.66 -15.29
N GLN A 197 4.28 -12.68 -15.41
CA GLN A 197 4.99 -13.59 -16.31
C GLN A 197 4.79 -15.05 -15.93
N LEU A 198 4.86 -15.38 -14.64
CA LEU A 198 4.65 -16.74 -14.15
C LEU A 198 3.21 -17.21 -14.39
N LEU A 199 2.22 -16.33 -14.17
CA LEU A 199 0.81 -16.61 -14.47
C LEU A 199 0.61 -16.89 -15.96
N GLU A 200 1.23 -16.11 -16.85
CA GLU A 200 1.14 -16.34 -18.29
C GLU A 200 1.71 -17.72 -18.68
N LEU A 201 2.85 -18.11 -18.11
CA LEU A 201 3.43 -19.44 -18.33
C LEU A 201 2.50 -20.56 -17.86
N LYS A 202 1.91 -20.41 -16.67
CA LYS A 202 0.95 -21.39 -16.13
C LYS A 202 -0.33 -21.48 -16.97
N MET A 203 -0.85 -20.35 -17.45
CA MET A 203 -1.99 -20.33 -18.36
C MET A 203 -1.69 -21.07 -19.67
N LYS A 204 -0.50 -20.86 -20.25
CA LYS A 204 -0.07 -21.59 -21.47
C LYS A 204 0.09 -23.09 -21.21
N GLU A 205 0.64 -23.47 -20.07
CA GLU A 205 0.76 -24.88 -19.66
C GLU A 205 -0.61 -25.55 -19.52
N TRP A 206 -1.55 -24.88 -18.84
CA TRP A 206 -2.92 -25.37 -18.66
C TRP A 206 -3.66 -25.45 -19.98
N ALA A 207 -3.56 -24.45 -20.85
CA ALA A 207 -4.20 -24.47 -22.17
C ALA A 207 -3.77 -25.69 -22.99
N LYS A 208 -2.45 -25.99 -23.05
CA LYS A 208 -1.92 -27.18 -23.73
C LYS A 208 -2.43 -28.48 -23.11
N ARG A 209 -2.53 -28.54 -21.78
CA ARG A 209 -3.02 -29.73 -21.09
C ARG A 209 -4.50 -29.97 -21.35
N THR A 210 -5.31 -28.91 -21.37
CA THR A 210 -6.73 -28.98 -21.70
C THR A 210 -6.92 -29.47 -23.14
N GLU A 211 -6.20 -28.88 -24.10
CA GLU A 211 -6.23 -29.31 -25.51
C GLU A 211 -5.84 -30.80 -25.67
N LEU A 212 -4.79 -31.26 -24.97
CA LEU A 212 -4.40 -32.67 -24.99
C LEU A 212 -5.49 -33.59 -24.42
N LEU A 213 -6.15 -33.19 -23.34
CA LEU A 213 -7.22 -33.97 -22.72
C LEU A 213 -8.48 -34.01 -23.60
N GLU A 214 -8.85 -32.89 -24.21
CA GLU A 214 -9.95 -32.81 -25.17
C GLU A 214 -9.72 -33.73 -26.37
N ASN A 215 -8.52 -33.71 -26.96
CA ASN A 215 -8.15 -34.60 -28.05
C ASN A 215 -8.23 -36.09 -27.65
N LYS A 216 -7.80 -36.44 -26.43
CA LYS A 216 -7.92 -37.81 -25.91
C LYS A 216 -9.38 -38.21 -25.72
N MET A 217 -10.21 -37.33 -25.17
CA MET A 217 -11.65 -37.59 -25.02
C MET A 217 -12.32 -37.81 -26.37
N GLU A 218 -12.04 -36.97 -27.37
CA GLU A 218 -12.61 -37.13 -28.71
C GLU A 218 -12.19 -38.46 -29.36
N SER A 219 -10.93 -38.87 -29.18
CA SER A 219 -10.44 -40.18 -29.65
C SER A 219 -11.18 -41.33 -28.97
N MET A 220 -11.31 -41.30 -27.64
CA MET A 220 -12.02 -42.33 -26.89
C MET A 220 -13.51 -42.38 -27.26
N GLU A 221 -14.17 -41.24 -27.46
CA GLU A 221 -15.56 -41.19 -27.92
C GLU A 221 -15.74 -41.82 -29.30
N LYS A 222 -14.80 -41.57 -30.23
CA LYS A 222 -14.80 -42.23 -31.55
C LYS A 222 -14.66 -43.74 -31.44
N GLU A 223 -13.78 -44.22 -30.56
CA GLU A 223 -13.61 -45.66 -30.31
C GLU A 223 -14.86 -46.28 -29.69
N LEU A 224 -15.48 -45.63 -28.69
CA LEU A 224 -16.75 -46.09 -28.11
C LEU A 224 -17.86 -46.16 -29.15
N ARG A 225 -17.99 -45.16 -30.03
CA ARG A 225 -18.97 -45.18 -31.13
C ARG A 225 -18.73 -46.36 -32.08
N ARG A 226 -17.46 -46.64 -32.42
CA ARG A 226 -17.10 -47.78 -33.27
C ARG A 226 -17.50 -49.10 -32.61
N ILE A 227 -17.13 -49.31 -31.35
CA ILE A 227 -17.47 -50.53 -30.59
C ILE A 227 -18.99 -50.72 -30.52
N THR A 228 -19.74 -49.67 -30.16
CA THR A 228 -21.21 -49.71 -30.10
C THR A 228 -21.81 -50.03 -31.47
N SER A 229 -21.28 -49.48 -32.56
CA SER A 229 -21.75 -49.79 -33.92
C SER A 229 -21.49 -51.24 -34.33
N ILE A 230 -20.37 -51.83 -33.88
CA ILE A 230 -20.04 -53.23 -34.12
C ILE A 230 -20.97 -54.13 -33.32
N LEU A 231 -21.18 -53.84 -32.03
CA LEU A 231 -22.10 -54.58 -31.18
C LEU A 231 -23.53 -54.58 -31.73
N ASN A 232 -24.01 -53.44 -32.22
CA ASN A 232 -25.34 -53.32 -32.83
C ASN A 232 -25.47 -54.09 -34.16
N LYS A 233 -24.37 -54.42 -34.84
CA LYS A 233 -24.37 -55.25 -36.06
C LYS A 233 -24.32 -56.75 -35.78
N ILE A 234 -23.83 -57.14 -34.60
CA ILE A 234 -23.71 -58.54 -34.17
C ILE A 234 -25.03 -59.03 -33.53
N ARG A 235 -25.82 -58.11 -32.99
CA ARG A 235 -27.15 -58.36 -32.43
C ARG A 235 -28.23 -58.40 -33.51
#